data_AF-A0A661B424-F1
#
_entry.id   AF-A0A661B424-F1
#
_cell.length_a   1.000
_cell.length_b   1.000
_cell.length_c   1.000
_cell.angle_alpha   90.00
_cell.angle_beta   90.00
_cell.angle_gamma   90.00
#
_symmetry.space_group_name_H-M   'P 1'
#
loop_
_entity.id
_entity.type
_entity.pdbx_description
1 polymer ?
#
loop_
_entity_poly.entity_id
_entity_poly.type
_entity_poly.pdbx_seq_one_letter_code
_entity_poly.pdbx_strand_id
1 'polypeptide(L)' 'MKETIIPIGPFHPLLEEPELFTLKVDGETVVDVDMKIGWNHRG' A
#
# COMPACT_ATOMS: atom_id res chain seq x y z
N MET A 1 -5.67 7.09 -19.12
CA MET A 1 -6.00 5.69 -18.74
C MET A 1 -6.50 5.69 -17.31
N LYS A 2 -7.34 4.73 -16.93
CA LYS A 2 -7.78 4.56 -15.54
C LYS A 2 -6.68 3.85 -14.77
N GLU A 3 -6.21 4.42 -13.68
CA GLU A 3 -5.22 3.77 -12.81
C GLU A 3 -5.87 2.60 -12.05
N THR A 4 -5.18 1.47 -11.97
CA THR A 4 -5.57 0.33 -11.14
C THR A 4 -4.79 0.39 -9.84
N ILE A 5 -5.52 0.40 -8.72
CA ILE A 5 -4.96 0.60 -7.39
C ILE A 5 -5.24 -0.62 -6.52
N ILE A 6 -4.19 -1.18 -5.91
CA ILE A 6 -4.28 -2.27 -4.94
C ILE A 6 -3.77 -1.76 -3.58
N PRO A 7 -4.64 -1.63 -2.56
CA PRO A 7 -4.21 -1.27 -1.21
C PRO A 7 -3.70 -2.50 -0.46
N ILE A 8 -2.56 -2.38 0.21
CA ILE A 8 -2.00 -3.39 1.12
C ILE A 8 -1.73 -2.75 2.47
N GLY A 9 -2.29 -3.33 3.53
CA GLY A 9 -2.19 -2.83 4.91
C GLY A 9 -3.17 -1.71 5.27
N PRO A 10 -3.18 -1.27 6.54
CA PRO A 10 -2.67 -2.01 7.70
C PRO A 10 -3.65 -3.11 8.15
N PHE A 11 -4.87 -3.15 7.60
CA PHE A 11 -5.90 -4.15 7.92
C PHE A 11 -6.07 -5.23 6.84
N HIS A 12 -5.21 -5.21 5.82
CA HIS A 12 -5.17 -6.30 4.86
C HIS A 12 -4.49 -7.52 5.52
N PRO A 13 -5.10 -8.71 5.56
CA PRO A 13 -4.60 -9.86 6.33
C PRO A 13 -3.17 -10.32 5.99
N LEU A 14 -2.68 -9.91 4.83
CA LEU A 14 -1.39 -10.31 4.28
C LEU A 14 -0.22 -9.45 4.78
N LEU A 15 -0.48 -8.29 5.40
CA LEU A 15 0.54 -7.41 5.94
C LEU A 15 0.35 -7.27 7.46
N GLU A 16 1.32 -7.76 8.21
CA GLU A 16 1.35 -7.69 9.69
C GLU A 16 1.77 -6.31 10.20
N GLU A 17 2.57 -5.60 9.41
CA GLU A 17 3.17 -4.32 9.77
C GLU A 17 2.19 -3.14 9.67
N PRO A 18 2.39 -2.07 10.46
CA PRO A 18 1.49 -0.92 10.57
C PRO A 18 1.75 0.10 9.45
N GLU A 19 1.85 -0.34 8.20
CA GLU A 19 1.93 0.54 7.04
C GLU A 19 0.71 0.42 6.14
N LEU A 20 0.48 1.47 5.35
CA LEU A 20 -0.45 1.45 4.24
C LEU A 20 0.35 1.67 2.95
N PHE A 21 0.35 0.67 2.09
CA PHE A 21 0.84 0.74 0.72
C PHE A 21 -0.32 0.90 -0.24
N THR A 22 -0.15 1.80 -1.20
CA THR A 22 -1.08 1.97 -2.32
C THR A 22 -0.31 1.67 -3.60
N LEU A 23 -0.50 0.48 -4.14
CA LEU A 23 0.22 0.01 -5.33
C LEU A 23 -0.51 0.49 -6.58
N LYS A 24 0.20 1.16 -7.48
CA LYS A 24 -0.28 1.42 -8.85
C LYS A 24 0.22 0.28 -9.73
N VAL A 25 -0.71 -0.38 -10.43
CA VAL A 25 -0.39 -1.54 -11.27
C VAL A 25 -0.76 -1.32 -12.73
N ASP A 26 0.12 -1.78 -13.62
CA ASP A 26 -0.13 -1.98 -15.04
C ASP A 26 -0.12 -3.49 -15.33
N GLY A 27 -1.31 -4.08 -15.51
CA GLY A 27 -1.48 -5.53 -15.55
C GLY A 27 -0.99 -6.19 -14.25
N GLU A 28 0.06 -6.99 -14.37
CA GLU A 28 0.69 -7.72 -13.26
C GLU A 28 1.96 -7.01 -12.72
N THR A 29 2.32 -5.85 -13.29
CA THR A 29 3.52 -5.10 -12.91
C THR A 29 3.15 -3.94 -11.99
N VAL A 30 3.80 -3.85 -10.82
CA VAL A 30 3.75 -2.65 -9.98
C VAL A 30 4.65 -1.59 -10.62
N VAL A 31 4.08 -0.43 -10.94
CA VAL A 31 4.80 0.66 -11.61
C VAL A 31 5.11 1.84 -10.68
N ASP A 32 4.38 1.97 -9.57
CA ASP A 32 4.56 3.02 -8.58
C ASP A 32 3.93 2.60 -7.23
N VAL A 33 4.39 3.20 -6.14
CA VAL A 33 3.92 2.92 -4.78
C VAL A 33 3.87 4.20 -3.95
N ASP A 34 2.71 4.51 -3.37
CA ASP A 34 2.57 5.48 -2.29
C ASP A 34 2.58 4.75 -0.94
N MET A 35 3.38 5.26 0.00
CA MET A 35 3.59 4.68 1.33
C MET A 35 3.16 5.66 2.42
N LYS A 36 2.26 5.21 3.29
CA LYS A 36 1.88 5.90 4.52
C LYS A 36 2.29 5.08 5.73
N ILE A 37 3.32 5.57 6.41
CA ILE A 37 3.92 4.97 7.60
C ILE A 37 3.61 5.80 8.85
N GLY A 38 4.12 5.37 10.01
CA GLY A 38 4.03 6.13 11.25
C GLY A 38 2.77 5.86 12.08
N TRP A 39 1.97 4.86 11.70
CA TRP A 39 0.80 4.43 12.47
C TRP A 39 1.14 3.95 13.89
N ASN A 40 2.38 3.50 14.11
CA ASN A 40 2.92 3.13 15.42
C ASN A 40 3.81 4.21 16.07
N HIS A 41 3.90 5.42 15.50
CA HIS A 41 4.70 6.50 16.09
C HIS A 41 4.10 6.96 17.44
N ARG A 42 4.93 7.13 18.48
CA ARG A 42 4.49 7.43 19.86
C ARG A 42 4.95 8.78 20.41
N GLY A 43 5.46 9.65 19.55
CA GLY A 43 6.06 10.93 19.93
C GLY A 43 7.55 10.96 19.62
#